data_AF-A0A8I2FXD3-F1
#
_entry.id   AF-A0A8I2FXD3-F1
#
_cell.length_a   1.000
_cell.length_b   1.000
_cell.length_c   1.000
_cell.angle_alpha   90.00
_cell.angle_beta   90.00
_cell.angle_gamma   90.00
#
_symmetry.space_group_name_H-M   'P 1'
#
loop_
_entity.id
_entity.type
_entity.pdbx_description
1 polymer ?
#
loop_
_entity_poly.entity_id
_entity_poly.type
_entity_poly.pdbx_seq_one_letter_code
_entity_poly.pdbx_strand_id
1 'polypeptide(L)'
;MNRHVSCLNIRISVKFLLLLVIAIILVPKLVTAKVLKVEINSREVVSTSPEHVRSGPYEVIKGIIYLEVDPNDPANQLIVDLKLAERNHRGNVEFSTEFELHKPVVMKKREWYLMV
;
A
#
# COMPACT_ATOMS: atom_id res chain seq x y z
N MET A 1 -29.58 -31.15 -38.60
CA MET A 1 -28.79 -31.71 -37.50
C MET A 1 -29.00 -30.81 -36.29
N ASN A 2 -30.00 -31.14 -35.47
CA ASN A 2 -30.55 -30.25 -34.44
C ASN A 2 -29.77 -30.41 -33.13
N ARG A 3 -29.16 -29.34 -32.62
CA ARG A 3 -28.70 -29.29 -31.22
C ARG A 3 -29.57 -28.32 -30.45
N HIS A 4 -30.41 -28.88 -29.58
CA HIS A 4 -31.11 -28.16 -28.53
C HIS A 4 -30.07 -27.47 -27.64
N VAL A 5 -30.04 -26.14 -27.67
CA VAL A 5 -29.38 -25.33 -26.63
C VAL A 5 -30.41 -25.16 -25.52
N SER A 6 -30.27 -25.96 -24.47
CA SER A 6 -31.07 -25.80 -23.26
C SER A 6 -30.71 -24.46 -22.61
N CYS A 7 -31.61 -23.48 -22.70
CA CYS A 7 -31.55 -22.27 -21.89
C CYS A 7 -31.63 -22.66 -20.41
N LEU A 8 -30.48 -22.65 -19.73
CA LEU A 8 -30.38 -22.80 -18.30
C LEU A 8 -31.00 -21.54 -17.64
N ASN A 9 -32.30 -21.59 -17.37
CA ASN A 9 -33.01 -20.53 -16.64
C ASN A 9 -32.61 -20.58 -15.16
N ILE A 10 -31.56 -19.84 -14.81
CA ILE A 10 -31.16 -19.59 -13.43
C ILE A 10 -32.23 -18.71 -12.77
N ARG A 11 -33.15 -19.32 -12.02
CA ARG A 11 -34.07 -18.63 -11.12
C ARG A 11 -33.33 -18.29 -9.82
N ILE A 12 -32.75 -17.08 -9.76
CA ILE A 12 -32.13 -16.56 -8.54
C ILE A 12 -33.26 -16.20 -7.56
N SER A 13 -33.33 -16.92 -6.43
CA SER A 13 -34.31 -16.62 -5.38
C SER A 13 -34.01 -15.29 -4.71
N VAL A 14 -35.04 -14.52 -4.32
CA VAL A 14 -34.89 -13.23 -3.61
C VAL A 14 -34.06 -13.40 -2.34
N LYS A 15 -34.13 -14.56 -1.68
CA LYS A 15 -33.30 -14.90 -0.53
C LYS A 15 -31.82 -15.00 -0.87
N PHE A 16 -31.50 -15.51 -2.06
CA PHE A 16 -30.14 -15.60 -2.57
C PHE A 16 -29.59 -14.22 -2.92
N LEU A 17 -30.44 -13.35 -3.48
CA LEU A 17 -30.09 -11.95 -3.73
C LEU A 17 -29.83 -11.20 -2.42
N LEU A 18 -30.66 -11.41 -1.39
CA LEU A 18 -30.48 -10.81 -0.06
C LEU A 18 -29.18 -11.29 0.61
N LEU A 19 -28.87 -12.59 0.49
CA LEU A 19 -27.62 -13.18 0.99
C LEU A 19 -26.39 -12.60 0.28
N LEU A 20 -26.48 -12.38 -1.04
CA LEU A 20 -25.39 -11.76 -1.82
C LEU A 20 -25.14 -10.32 -1.37
N VAL A 21 -26.20 -9.54 -1.13
CA VAL A 21 -26.10 -8.15 -0.65
C VAL A 21 -25.46 -8.11 0.74
N ILE A 22 -25.87 -8.99 1.66
CA ILE A 22 -25.27 -9.08 3.00
C ILE A 22 -23.80 -9.47 2.93
N ALA A 23 -23.43 -10.42 2.05
CA ALA A 23 -22.05 -10.84 1.86
C ALA A 23 -21.16 -9.70 1.32
N ILE A 24 -21.69 -8.85 0.44
CA ILE A 24 -20.97 -7.68 -0.10
C ILE A 24 -20.74 -6.61 0.99
N ILE A 25 -21.69 -6.45 1.94
CA ILE A 25 -21.55 -5.51 3.06
C ILE A 25 -20.48 -5.97 4.06
N LEU A 26 -20.24 -7.29 4.19
CA LEU A 26 -19.23 -7.85 5.08
C LEU A 26 -17.79 -7.80 4.54
N VAL A 27 -17.56 -7.29 3.33
CA VAL A 27 -16.20 -7.19 2.78
C VAL A 27 -15.40 -6.20 3.63
N PRO A 28 -14.22 -6.58 4.16
CA PRO A 28 -13.39 -5.67 4.94
C PRO A 28 -13.03 -4.44 4.09
N LYS A 29 -13.16 -3.25 4.68
CA LYS A 29 -12.74 -2.01 4.03
C LYS A 29 -11.23 -2.08 3.78
N LEU A 30 -10.81 -1.68 2.59
CA LEU A 30 -9.41 -1.68 2.19
C LEU A 30 -8.62 -0.73 3.11
N VAL A 31 -7.66 -1.30 3.84
CA VAL A 31 -6.68 -0.58 4.67
C VAL A 31 -5.86 0.35 3.80
N THR A 32 -5.75 1.62 4.18
CA THR A 32 -4.91 2.60 3.49
C THR A 32 -4.13 3.42 4.50
N ALA A 33 -2.82 3.17 4.59
CA ALA A 33 -1.90 4.16 5.11
C ALA A 33 -1.74 5.24 4.04
N LYS A 34 -2.11 6.48 4.36
CA LYS A 34 -2.13 7.54 3.35
C LYS A 34 -0.89 8.42 3.51
N VAL A 35 -0.10 8.49 2.44
CA VAL A 35 0.99 9.48 2.32
C VAL A 35 0.37 10.84 2.03
N LEU A 36 0.55 11.78 2.95
CA LEU A 36 0.03 13.14 2.83
C LEU A 36 0.99 14.04 2.06
N LYS A 37 2.28 13.95 2.36
CA LYS A 37 3.34 14.78 1.77
C LYS A 37 4.67 14.06 1.83
N VAL A 38 5.49 14.22 0.80
CA VAL A 38 6.91 13.82 0.79
C VAL A 38 7.75 15.08 0.61
N GLU A 39 8.67 15.30 1.52
CA GLU A 39 9.64 16.38 1.47
C GLU A 39 11.03 15.80 1.25
N ILE A 40 11.73 16.25 0.20
CA ILE A 40 13.06 15.78 -0.14
C ILE A 40 14.07 16.83 0.34
N ASN A 41 14.92 16.43 1.28
CA ASN A 41 15.92 17.32 1.88
C ASN A 41 17.24 17.26 1.11
N SER A 42 17.67 16.06 0.70
CA SER A 42 18.92 15.89 -0.05
C SER A 42 18.84 14.78 -1.08
N ARG A 43 19.70 14.91 -2.10
CA ARG A 43 19.97 13.88 -3.09
C ARG A 43 21.46 13.89 -3.40
N GLU A 44 22.11 12.76 -3.16
CA GLU A 44 23.56 12.60 -3.33
C GLU A 44 23.85 11.34 -4.14
N VAL A 45 24.81 11.41 -5.06
CA VAL A 45 25.27 10.23 -5.79
C VAL A 45 26.41 9.59 -5.00
N VAL A 46 26.20 8.35 -4.57
CA VAL A 46 27.23 7.54 -3.92
C VAL A 46 27.79 6.58 -4.95
N SER A 47 29.05 6.81 -5.32
CA SER A 47 29.83 5.88 -6.14
C SER A 47 30.37 4.76 -5.25
N THR A 48 30.15 3.54 -5.70
CA THR A 48 30.46 2.32 -4.99
C THR A 48 31.96 2.15 -4.73
N SER A 49 32.36 1.89 -3.48
CA SER A 49 33.73 1.49 -3.11
C SER A 49 34.16 0.21 -3.85
N PRO A 50 35.47 -0.07 -4.05
CA PRO A 50 35.94 -1.27 -4.78
C PRO A 50 35.37 -2.61 -4.27
N GLU A 51 34.94 -2.67 -3.01
CA GLU A 51 34.28 -3.86 -2.43
C GLU A 51 32.83 -4.11 -2.92
N HIS A 52 32.17 -3.16 -3.59
CA HIS A 52 30.76 -3.27 -3.96
C HIS A 52 30.50 -3.15 -5.49
N VAL A 53 31.52 -3.35 -6.32
CA VAL A 53 31.53 -3.20 -7.80
C VAL A 53 30.30 -3.80 -8.53
N ARG A 54 29.61 -4.77 -7.93
CA ARG A 54 28.42 -5.40 -8.52
C ARG A 54 27.16 -4.52 -8.57
N SER A 55 26.98 -3.56 -7.67
CA SER A 55 25.71 -2.81 -7.56
C SER A 55 25.67 -1.52 -8.39
N GLY A 56 26.83 -1.01 -8.82
CA GLY A 56 26.93 0.27 -9.53
C GLY A 56 26.52 1.48 -8.68
N PRO A 57 26.69 2.71 -9.22
CA PRO A 57 26.41 3.93 -8.47
C PRO A 57 24.91 4.08 -8.17
N TYR A 58 24.59 4.59 -6.99
CA TYR A 58 23.23 4.87 -6.54
C TYR A 58 23.09 6.32 -6.06
N GLU A 59 21.90 6.88 -6.26
CA GLU A 59 21.43 8.09 -5.61
C GLU A 59 20.87 7.73 -4.24
N VAL A 60 21.38 8.39 -3.19
CA VAL A 60 20.77 8.41 -1.86
C VAL A 60 19.88 9.64 -1.79
N ILE A 61 18.59 9.43 -1.57
CA ILE A 61 17.59 10.49 -1.41
C ILE A 61 17.11 10.46 0.03
N LYS A 62 17.30 11.56 0.75
CA LYS A 62 16.85 11.69 2.15
C LYS A 62 15.74 12.72 2.27
N GLY A 63 14.84 12.52 3.21
CA GLY A 63 13.73 13.43 3.40
C GLY A 63 12.80 13.04 4.53
N ILE A 64 11.63 13.68 4.57
CA ILE A 64 10.57 13.43 5.56
C ILE A 64 9.29 13.02 4.82
N ILE A 65 8.65 11.95 5.29
CA ILE A 65 7.32 11.54 4.84
C ILE A 65 6.32 11.88 5.94
N TYR A 66 5.24 12.57 5.55
CA TYR A 66 4.08 12.86 6.41
C TYR A 66 2.97 11.88 6.07
N LEU A 67 2.44 11.23 7.10
CA LEU A 67 1.53 10.08 6.99
C LEU A 67 0.31 10.29 7.89
N GLU A 68 -0.78 9.62 7.55
CA GLU A 68 -1.90 9.40 8.46
C GLU A 68 -2.30 7.92 8.51
N VAL A 69 -2.74 7.46 9.68
CA VAL A 69 -3.21 6.10 9.91
C VAL A 69 -4.50 6.08 10.73
N ASP A 70 -5.36 5.11 10.46
CA ASP A 70 -6.53 4.83 11.30
C ASP A 70 -6.07 4.06 12.57
N PRO A 71 -6.28 4.60 13.78
CA PRO A 71 -5.90 3.92 15.02
C PRO A 71 -6.72 2.66 15.32
N ASN A 72 -7.84 2.45 14.62
CA ASN A 72 -8.70 1.27 14.78
C ASN A 72 -8.41 0.17 13.76
N ASP A 73 -7.48 0.41 12.84
CA ASP A 73 -7.06 -0.57 11.85
C ASP A 73 -6.52 -1.84 12.53
N PRO A 74 -6.99 -3.04 12.16
CA PRO A 74 -6.42 -4.29 12.63
C PRO A 74 -4.89 -4.38 12.52
N ALA A 75 -4.31 -3.82 11.45
CA ALA A 75 -2.86 -3.80 11.24
C ALA A 75 -2.12 -2.95 12.29
N ASN A 76 -2.79 -1.97 12.89
CA ASN A 76 -2.21 -1.04 13.85
C ASN A 76 -2.50 -1.41 15.31
N GLN A 77 -3.24 -2.50 15.58
CA GLN A 77 -3.67 -2.87 16.93
C GLN A 77 -2.51 -3.12 17.92
N LEU A 78 -1.34 -3.49 17.41
CA LEU A 78 -0.15 -3.71 18.23
C LEU A 78 0.52 -2.40 18.70
N ILE A 79 0.20 -1.27 18.07
CA ILE A 79 0.73 0.04 18.48
C ILE A 79 -0.16 0.58 19.60
N VAL A 80 0.19 0.22 20.84
CA VAL A 80 -0.63 0.48 22.04
C VAL A 80 -1.00 1.96 22.18
N ASP A 81 -0.03 2.85 22.03
CA ASP A 81 -0.21 4.28 22.24
C ASP A 81 -0.92 4.99 21.07
N LEU A 82 -1.08 4.31 19.93
CA LEU A 82 -1.74 4.91 18.76
C LEU A 82 -3.20 5.28 19.05
N LYS A 83 -3.87 4.54 19.94
CA LYS A 83 -5.25 4.84 20.35
C LYS A 83 -5.35 6.07 21.23
N LEU A 84 -4.25 6.44 21.91
CA LEU A 84 -4.14 7.58 22.81
C LEU A 84 -3.69 8.86 22.09
N ALA A 85 -3.13 8.73 20.89
CA ALA A 85 -2.65 9.85 20.11
C ALA A 85 -3.78 10.80 19.67
N GLU A 86 -3.44 12.08 19.55
CA GLU A 86 -4.33 13.10 19.01
C GLU A 86 -4.73 12.76 17.57
N ARG A 87 -6.00 13.02 17.23
CA ARG A 87 -6.58 12.68 15.94
C ARG A 87 -6.90 13.95 15.17
N ASN A 88 -6.69 13.92 13.87
CA ASN A 88 -7.11 14.99 12.97
C ASN A 88 -8.65 15.00 12.79
N HIS A 89 -9.16 15.99 12.04
CA HIS A 89 -10.59 16.12 11.74
C HIS A 89 -11.20 14.92 10.99
N ARG A 90 -10.38 14.04 10.40
CA ARG A 90 -10.82 12.80 9.74
C ARG A 90 -10.84 11.60 10.69
N GLY A 91 -10.40 11.76 11.94
CA GLY A 91 -10.30 10.69 12.93
C GLY A 91 -9.03 9.85 12.83
N ASN A 92 -8.06 10.24 12.00
CA ASN A 92 -6.78 9.56 11.84
C ASN A 92 -5.69 10.19 12.71
N VAL A 93 -4.66 9.41 13.03
CA VAL A 93 -3.45 9.91 13.69
C VAL A 93 -2.44 10.34 12.62
N GLU A 94 -1.97 11.59 12.71
CA GLU A 94 -0.95 12.14 11.82
C GLU A 94 0.44 11.99 12.45
N PHE A 95 1.43 11.59 11.65
CA PHE A 95 2.82 11.54 12.08
C PHE A 95 3.77 11.73 10.90
N SER A 96 5.03 12.01 11.21
CA SER A 96 6.09 12.15 10.22
C SER A 96 7.28 11.27 10.57
N THR A 97 7.97 10.78 9.55
CA THR A 97 9.20 9.99 9.72
C THR A 97 10.23 10.38 8.68
N GLU A 98 11.50 10.26 9.03
CA GLU A 98 12.60 10.41 8.08
C GLU A 98 12.67 9.17 7.18
N PHE A 99 13.02 9.37 5.92
CA PHE A 99 13.26 8.28 4.98
C PHE A 99 14.57 8.46 4.24
N GLU A 100 15.15 7.33 3.86
CA GLU A 100 16.32 7.25 2.99
C GLU A 100 16.04 6.23 1.88
N LEU A 101 16.10 6.67 0.63
CA LEU A 101 15.87 5.84 -0.56
C LEU A 101 17.16 5.70 -1.36
N HIS A 102 17.59 4.45 -1.55
CA HIS A 102 18.75 4.09 -2.37
C HIS A 102 18.26 3.69 -3.76
N LYS A 103 18.49 4.55 -4.74
CA LYS A 103 18.01 4.37 -6.12
C LYS A 103 19.20 4.27 -7.06
N PRO A 104 19.34 3.22 -7.89
CA PRO A 104 20.36 3.15 -8.93
C PRO A 104 20.32 4.37 -9.86
N VAL A 105 21.50 4.94 -10.15
CA VAL A 105 21.63 6.07 -11.09
C VAL A 105 21.11 5.66 -12.47
N VAL A 106 21.38 4.43 -12.88
CA VAL A 106 20.86 3.85 -14.12
C VAL A 106 19.73 2.88 -13.79
N MET A 107 18.49 3.31 -14.04
CA MET A 107 17.32 2.46 -13.88
C MET A 107 17.13 1.56 -15.11
N LYS A 108 17.60 0.30 -15.02
CA LYS A 108 17.23 -0.71 -16.02
C LYS A 108 15.82 -1.19 -15.71
N LYS A 109 14.87 -0.92 -16.61
CA LYS A 109 13.41 -1.02 -16.44
C LYS A 109 12.85 -2.45 -16.18
N ARG A 110 13.66 -3.47 -15.83
CA ARG A 110 13.22 -4.88 -15.91
C ARG A 110 13.47 -5.81 -14.71
N GLU A 111 14.24 -5.44 -13.68
CA GLU A 111 14.59 -6.38 -12.58
C GLU A 111 13.89 -6.12 -11.23
N TRP A 112 13.15 -5.03 -11.09
CA TRP A 112 12.55 -4.59 -9.81
C TRP A 112 11.35 -5.43 -9.30
N TYR A 113 10.92 -6.45 -10.05
CA TYR A 113 9.76 -7.28 -9.68
C TYR A 113 10.13 -8.50 -8.81
N LEU A 114 11.42 -8.80 -8.61
CA LEU A 114 11.87 -10.03 -7.94
C LEU A 114 12.48 -9.83 -6.54
N MET A 115 12.38 -8.62 -5.96
CA MET A 115 12.87 -8.31 -4.61
C MET A 115 11.75 -7.84 -3.67
N VAL A 116 10.60 -8.52 -3.70
CA VAL A 116 9.56 -8.41 -2.66
C VAL A 116 9.05 -9.79 -2.29
#